data_AF-A0AAE1RA23-F1
#
_entry.id   AF-A0AAE1RA23-F1
#
_cell.length_a   1.000
_cell.length_b   1.000
_cell.length_c   1.000
_cell.angle_alpha   90.00
_cell.angle_beta   90.00
_cell.angle_gamma   90.00
#
_symmetry.space_group_name_H-M   'P 1'
#
loop_
_entity.id
_entity.type
_entity.pdbx_description
1 polymer ?
#
loop_
_entity_poly.entity_id
_entity_poly.type
_entity_poly.pdbx_seq_one_letter_code
_entity_poly.pdbx_strand_id
1 'polypeptide(L)'
;MIEEAEELIKQGKFPEEVSHNVYEEKGEPLVTTNLEGQAFGQCSESISEMLRKDDVSSIGIYGMGGVGKTTMAMNIHNELLQESIFSGQIYWVTVSQDSSIQKLQNGIAENVGLDFSCVRDEYKSGDSTWQ
;
A
#
# COMPACT_ATOMS: atom_id res chain seq x y z
N MET A 1 -18.77 35.29 -8.22
CA MET A 1 -18.52 34.11 -7.34
C MET A 1 -19.00 32.80 -7.95
N ILE A 2 -20.02 32.76 -8.82
CA ILE A 2 -20.50 31.50 -9.43
C ILE A 2 -19.71 31.16 -10.72
N GLU A 3 -19.23 32.19 -11.46
CA GLU A 3 -18.44 32.00 -12.69
C GLU A 3 -17.10 31.27 -12.48
N GLU A 4 -16.37 31.54 -11.40
CA GLU A 4 -15.10 30.85 -11.11
C GLU A 4 -15.30 29.35 -10.83
N ALA A 5 -16.42 28.96 -10.23
CA ALA A 5 -16.73 27.56 -9.97
C ALA A 5 -17.05 26.78 -11.25
N GLU A 6 -17.68 27.43 -12.23
CA GLU A 6 -17.98 26.84 -13.53
C GLU A 6 -16.74 26.70 -14.43
N GLU A 7 -15.78 27.63 -14.36
CA GLU A 7 -14.50 27.49 -15.06
C GLU A 7 -13.66 26.31 -14.53
N LEU A 8 -13.66 26.09 -13.21
CA LEU A 8 -12.93 24.97 -12.60
C LEU A 8 -13.52 23.62 -12.99
N ILE A 9 -14.85 23.52 -13.18
CA ILE A 9 -15.51 22.30 -13.68
C ILE A 9 -15.14 22.03 -15.15
N LYS A 10 -14.95 23.07 -15.97
CA LYS A 10 -14.48 22.94 -17.35
C LYS A 10 -13.02 22.48 -17.44
N GLN A 11 -12.16 22.96 -16.53
CA GLN A 11 -10.75 22.56 -16.44
C GLN A 11 -10.57 21.16 -15.83
N GLY A 12 -11.49 20.72 -14.97
CA GLY A 12 -11.51 19.38 -14.39
C GLY A 12 -12.02 18.28 -15.33
N LYS A 13 -12.23 18.58 -16.62
CA LYS A 13 -12.60 17.58 -17.62
C LYS A 13 -11.34 16.88 -18.12
N PHE A 14 -10.84 15.95 -17.31
CA PHE A 14 -9.70 15.11 -17.66
C PHE A 14 -10.03 14.32 -18.93
N PRO A 15 -9.23 14.45 -20.01
CA PRO A 15 -9.40 13.65 -21.19
C PRO A 15 -9.04 12.21 -20.83
N GLU A 16 -10.02 11.32 -21.01
CA GLU A 16 -9.93 9.89 -20.72
C GLU A 16 -9.69 9.55 -19.26
N GLU A 17 -10.62 8.76 -18.75
CA GLU A 17 -10.45 7.92 -17.60
C GLU A 17 -9.05 7.29 -17.64
N VAL A 18 -8.14 7.75 -16.77
CA VAL A 18 -6.87 7.07 -16.51
C VAL A 18 -7.18 5.85 -15.65
N SER A 19 -8.09 4.98 -16.11
CA SER A 19 -8.10 3.61 -15.68
C SER A 19 -6.90 2.98 -16.37
N HIS A 20 -5.76 3.04 -15.71
CA HIS A 20 -4.82 1.95 -15.86
C HIS A 20 -5.63 0.70 -15.52
N ASN A 21 -6.07 -0.02 -16.55
CA ASN A 21 -6.49 -1.41 -16.42
C ASN A 21 -5.23 -2.16 -16.00
N VAL A 22 -4.89 -2.04 -14.72
CA VAL A 22 -4.03 -2.97 -14.02
C VAL A 22 -4.82 -4.26 -14.12
N TYR A 23 -4.38 -5.15 -15.01
CA TYR A 23 -4.83 -6.53 -14.97
C TYR A 23 -4.81 -6.96 -13.50
N GLU A 24 -5.96 -7.38 -12.97
CA GLU A 24 -6.14 -7.80 -11.57
C GLU A 24 -5.35 -9.10 -11.31
N GLU A 25 -4.03 -9.05 -11.46
CA GLU A 25 -3.15 -10.07 -10.91
C GLU A 25 -3.02 -9.75 -9.43
N LYS A 26 -3.80 -10.48 -8.63
CA LYS A 26 -3.54 -10.61 -7.20
C LYS A 26 -2.06 -10.96 -7.04
N GLY A 27 -1.37 -10.30 -6.12
CA GLY A 27 0.08 -10.43 -5.95
C GLY A 27 0.55 -11.89 -5.84
N GLU A 28 1.85 -12.11 -5.99
CA GLU A 28 2.41 -13.47 -5.96
C GLU A 28 2.47 -14.05 -4.54
N PRO A 29 2.19 -15.35 -4.35
CA PRO A 29 2.29 -15.98 -3.05
C PRO A 29 3.74 -15.97 -2.54
N LEU A 30 3.89 -15.73 -1.25
CA LEU A 30 5.17 -15.69 -0.57
C LEU A 30 5.59 -17.10 -0.16
N VAL A 31 6.89 -17.40 -0.26
CA VAL A 31 7.45 -18.62 0.31
C VAL A 31 7.32 -18.56 1.82
N THR A 32 6.47 -19.41 2.37
CA THR A 32 6.21 -19.49 3.80
C THR A 32 6.16 -20.94 4.25
N THR A 33 6.39 -21.16 5.54
CA THR A 33 6.15 -22.44 6.20
C THR A 33 4.75 -22.42 6.82
N ASN A 34 4.01 -23.51 6.67
CA ASN A 34 2.76 -23.69 7.39
C ASN A 34 3.05 -23.70 8.90
N LEU A 35 2.48 -22.73 9.60
CA LEU A 35 2.55 -22.69 11.05
C LEU A 35 1.37 -23.45 11.62
N GLU A 36 1.66 -24.56 12.31
CA GLU A 36 0.66 -25.38 12.96
C GLU A 36 0.66 -25.08 14.46
N GLY A 37 -0.48 -24.66 14.98
CA GLY A 37 -0.65 -24.37 16.40
C GLY A 37 -1.98 -23.71 16.68
N GLN A 38 -2.63 -24.08 17.79
CA GLN A 38 -3.95 -23.56 18.13
C GLN A 38 -3.96 -22.02 18.25
N ALA A 39 -2.97 -21.46 18.94
CA ALA A 39 -2.84 -20.01 19.08
C ALA A 39 -2.61 -19.32 17.73
N PHE A 40 -1.85 -19.96 16.83
CA PHE A 40 -1.60 -19.44 15.48
C PHE A 40 -2.89 -19.40 14.65
N GLY A 41 -3.65 -20.49 14.65
CA GLY A 41 -4.92 -20.56 13.93
C GLY A 41 -5.92 -19.53 14.44
N GLN A 42 -6.07 -19.41 15.77
CA GLN A 42 -6.96 -18.42 16.38
C GLN A 42 -6.57 -16.98 16.04
N CYS A 43 -5.27 -16.65 16.09
CA CYS A 43 -4.79 -15.33 15.71
C CYS A 43 -5.03 -15.03 14.23
N SER A 44 -4.73 -15.98 13.34
CA SER A 44 -4.91 -15.80 11.89
C SER A 44 -6.38 -15.61 11.53
N GLU A 45 -7.27 -16.43 12.09
CA GLU A 45 -8.73 -16.29 11.93
C GLU A 45 -9.22 -14.93 12.44
N SER A 46 -8.77 -14.50 13.62
CA SER A 46 -9.13 -13.19 14.18
C SER A 46 -8.66 -12.03 13.28
N ILE A 47 -7.46 -12.12 12.69
CA ILE A 47 -6.94 -11.09 11.78
C ILE A 47 -7.77 -11.07 10.50
N SER A 48 -8.05 -12.23 9.90
CA SER A 48 -8.89 -12.33 8.70
C SER A 48 -10.31 -11.83 8.93
N GLU A 49 -10.89 -12.05 10.11
CA GLU A 49 -12.18 -11.46 10.49
C GLU A 49 -12.10 -9.93 10.62
N MET A 50 -11.05 -9.40 11.23
CA MET A 50 -10.85 -7.94 11.36
C MET A 50 -10.67 -7.27 10.01
N LEU A 51 -9.92 -7.88 9.08
CA LEU A 51 -9.71 -7.35 7.73
C LEU A 51 -10.99 -7.23 6.89
N ARG A 52 -12.05 -7.97 7.25
CA ARG A 52 -13.36 -7.89 6.57
C ARG A 52 -14.27 -6.80 7.14
N LYS A 53 -13.85 -6.09 8.19
CA LYS A 53 -14.63 -5.02 8.79
C LYS A 53 -14.20 -3.67 8.22
N ASP A 54 -15.17 -2.89 7.74
CA ASP A 54 -14.92 -1.59 7.12
C ASP A 54 -14.34 -0.53 8.10
N ASP A 55 -14.46 -0.75 9.41
CA ASP A 55 -13.95 0.15 10.45
C ASP A 55 -12.49 -0.12 10.86
N VAL A 56 -11.87 -1.18 10.34
CA VAL A 56 -10.48 -1.55 10.61
C VAL A 56 -9.60 -1.15 9.43
N SER A 57 -8.75 -0.15 9.62
CA SER A 57 -7.81 0.31 8.60
C SER A 57 -6.41 -0.30 8.73
N SER A 58 -6.03 -0.80 9.91
CA SER A 58 -4.69 -1.34 10.16
C SER A 58 -4.68 -2.36 11.29
N ILE A 59 -3.78 -3.35 11.18
CA ILE A 59 -3.58 -4.41 12.17
C ILE A 59 -2.09 -4.55 12.44
N GLY A 60 -1.70 -4.54 13.71
CA GLY A 60 -0.31 -4.72 14.15
C GLY A 60 -0.08 -6.06 14.83
N ILE A 61 0.89 -6.84 14.35
CA ILE A 61 1.34 -8.09 15.00
C ILE A 61 2.61 -7.81 15.80
N TYR A 62 2.54 -7.96 17.13
CA TYR A 62 3.66 -7.66 18.04
C TYR A 62 3.98 -8.84 18.97
N GLY A 63 5.19 -8.86 19.54
CA GLY A 63 5.65 -9.95 20.40
C GLY A 63 7.17 -10.17 20.35
N MET A 64 7.67 -11.12 21.15
CA MET A 64 9.10 -11.43 21.27
C MET A 64 9.74 -11.78 19.92
N GLY A 65 11.06 -11.59 19.79
CA GLY A 65 11.81 -12.01 18.61
C GLY A 65 11.71 -13.52 18.36
N GLY A 66 11.72 -13.95 17.10
CA GLY A 66 11.73 -15.37 16.73
C GLY A 66 10.40 -16.13 16.86
N VAL A 67 9.33 -15.52 17.38
CA VAL A 67 8.02 -16.19 17.57
C VAL A 67 7.21 -16.39 16.27
N GLY A 68 7.76 -16.02 15.10
CA GLY A 68 7.10 -16.24 13.81
C GLY A 68 6.10 -15.16 13.37
N LYS A 69 6.17 -13.93 13.91
CA LYS A 69 5.26 -12.82 13.52
C LYS A 69 5.24 -12.54 12.01
N THR A 70 6.42 -12.44 11.41
CA THR A 70 6.55 -12.21 9.96
C THR A 70 5.99 -13.40 9.17
N THR A 71 6.26 -14.62 9.63
CA THR A 71 5.72 -15.85 9.03
C THR A 71 4.20 -15.91 9.12
N MET A 72 3.60 -15.41 10.21
CA MET A 72 2.15 -15.27 10.34
C MET A 72 1.59 -14.31 9.29
N ALA A 73 2.17 -13.12 9.17
CA ALA A 73 1.75 -12.16 8.16
C ALA A 73 1.88 -12.71 6.72
N MET A 74 2.93 -13.50 6.44
CA MET A 74 3.11 -14.16 5.13
C MET A 74 2.04 -15.23 4.83
N ASN A 75 1.65 -16.03 5.84
CA ASN A 75 0.58 -17.01 5.67
C ASN A 75 -0.77 -16.31 5.40
N ILE A 76 -1.09 -15.28 6.19
CA ILE A 76 -2.31 -14.48 6.01
C ILE A 76 -2.31 -13.83 4.62
N HIS A 77 -1.19 -13.24 4.18
CA HIS A 77 -1.07 -12.70 2.82
C HIS A 77 -1.47 -13.74 1.76
N ASN A 78 -0.95 -14.96 1.84
CA ASN A 78 -1.25 -16.02 0.89
C ASN A 78 -2.71 -16.49 0.95
N GLU A 79 -3.32 -16.51 2.13
CA GLU A 79 -4.75 -16.78 2.30
C GLU A 79 -5.60 -15.69 1.62
N LEU A 80 -5.26 -14.41 1.82
CA LEU A 80 -5.98 -13.28 1.23
C LEU A 80 -5.92 -13.29 -0.31
N LEU A 81 -4.82 -13.77 -0.90
CA LEU A 81 -4.73 -13.95 -2.36
C LEU A 81 -5.78 -14.94 -2.89
N GLN A 82 -6.10 -15.99 -2.11
CA GLN A 82 -7.10 -17.00 -2.48
C GLN A 82 -8.55 -16.53 -2.24
N GLU A 83 -8.76 -15.53 -1.38
CA GLU A 83 -10.09 -15.07 -1.02
C GLU A 83 -10.71 -14.14 -2.07
N SER A 84 -11.90 -14.47 -2.57
CA SER A 84 -12.60 -13.65 -3.58
C SER A 84 -13.10 -12.30 -3.07
N ILE A 85 -13.22 -12.15 -1.74
CA ILE A 85 -13.71 -10.92 -1.09
C ILE A 85 -12.70 -9.78 -1.26
N PHE A 86 -11.42 -10.11 -1.32
CA PHE A 86 -10.35 -9.18 -1.65
C PHE A 86 -10.13 -9.22 -3.16
N SER A 87 -10.89 -8.38 -3.89
CA SER A 87 -10.75 -8.24 -5.35
C SER A 87 -9.59 -7.31 -5.75
N GLY A 88 -9.02 -6.57 -4.79
CA GLY A 88 -7.88 -5.69 -5.03
C GLY A 88 -6.52 -6.39 -5.04
N GLN A 89 -5.51 -5.65 -5.50
CA GLN A 89 -4.12 -6.10 -5.48
C GLN A 89 -3.56 -6.04 -4.05
N ILE A 90 -2.90 -7.12 -3.63
CA ILE A 90 -2.28 -7.26 -2.31
C ILE A 90 -0.78 -7.09 -2.49
N TYR A 91 -0.18 -6.20 -1.70
CA TYR A 91 1.23 -5.86 -1.80
C TYR A 91 1.98 -6.28 -0.54
N TRP A 92 3.19 -6.81 -0.73
CA TRP A 92 4.12 -7.13 0.35
C TRP A 92 5.33 -6.20 0.30
N VAL A 93 5.47 -5.32 1.29
CA VAL A 93 6.58 -4.36 1.38
C VAL A 93 7.45 -4.68 2.59
N THR A 94 8.75 -4.89 2.37
CA THR A 94 9.72 -5.10 3.44
C THR A 94 10.48 -3.81 3.72
N VAL A 95 10.61 -3.46 5.00
CA VAL A 95 11.23 -2.22 5.45
C VAL A 95 12.43 -2.53 6.33
N SER A 96 13.59 -1.98 5.98
CA SER A 96 14.81 -2.09 6.80
C SER A 96 14.82 -1.04 7.92
N GLN A 97 15.63 -1.28 8.95
CA GLN A 97 15.73 -0.36 10.10
C GLN A 97 16.29 1.01 9.73
N ASP A 98 17.12 1.09 8.69
CA ASP A 98 17.76 2.31 8.16
C ASP A 98 16.91 3.00 7.07
N SER A 99 15.64 2.61 6.93
CA SER A 99 14.72 3.24 5.98
C SER A 99 14.30 4.64 6.44
N SER A 100 14.15 5.55 5.48
CA SER A 100 13.49 6.84 5.69
C SER A 100 12.06 6.78 5.20
N ILE A 101 11.22 7.72 5.64
CA ILE A 101 9.83 7.85 5.16
C ILE A 101 9.79 7.95 3.63
N GLN A 102 10.69 8.72 3.03
CA GLN A 102 10.79 8.85 1.58
C GLN A 102 11.12 7.53 0.88
N LYS A 103 12.07 6.74 1.42
CA LYS A 103 12.39 5.41 0.87
C LYS A 103 11.20 4.46 0.96
N LEU A 104 10.46 4.50 2.06
CA LEU A 104 9.25 3.69 2.24
C LEU A 104 8.14 4.09 1.26
N GLN A 105 7.87 5.39 1.12
CA GLN A 105 6.86 5.91 0.19
C GLN A 105 7.20 5.54 -1.25
N ASN A 106 8.46 5.69 -1.65
CA ASN A 106 8.93 5.28 -2.98
C ASN A 106 8.78 3.76 -3.18
N GLY A 107 9.17 2.96 -2.18
CA GLY A 107 9.02 1.51 -2.26
C GLY A 107 7.56 1.06 -2.37
N ILE A 108 6.63 1.71 -1.66
CA ILE A 108 5.19 1.47 -1.82
C ILE A 108 4.74 1.89 -3.22
N ALA A 109 5.14 3.07 -3.70
CA ALA A 109 4.81 3.59 -5.03
C ALA A 109 5.17 2.61 -6.14
N GLU A 110 6.42 2.15 -6.12
CA GLU A 110 6.95 1.19 -7.08
C GLU A 110 6.15 -0.11 -7.06
N ASN A 111 5.77 -0.60 -5.87
CA ASN A 111 4.94 -1.78 -5.74
C ASN A 111 3.55 -1.59 -6.35
N VAL A 112 2.92 -0.43 -6.16
CA VAL A 112 1.58 -0.13 -6.68
C VAL A 112 1.57 0.42 -8.12
N GLY A 113 2.73 0.44 -8.79
CA GLY A 113 2.85 0.96 -10.16
C GLY A 113 2.71 2.48 -10.28
N LEU A 114 2.92 3.23 -9.19
CA LEU A 114 2.93 4.69 -9.19
C LEU A 114 4.35 5.23 -9.37
N ASP A 115 4.51 6.19 -10.27
CA ASP A 115 5.77 6.90 -10.48
C ASP A 115 5.72 8.30 -9.85
N PHE A 116 6.52 8.53 -8.80
CA PHE A 116 6.69 9.85 -8.17
C PHE A 116 7.83 10.68 -8.78
N SER A 117 8.46 10.22 -9.87
CA SER A 117 9.59 10.92 -10.53
C SER A 117 9.25 12.32 -11.08
N CYS A 118 7.96 12.66 -11.17
CA CYS A 118 7.47 13.94 -11.65
C CYS A 118 7.40 15.05 -10.58
N VAL A 119 7.70 14.77 -9.31
CA VAL A 119 7.93 15.83 -8.31
C VAL A 119 9.32 16.42 -8.51
N ARG A 120 9.46 17.19 -9.60
CA ARG A 120 10.60 18.06 -9.82
C ARG A 120 10.42 19.24 -8.88
N ASP A 121 11.26 19.30 -7.84
CA ASP A 121 11.39 20.48 -7.00
C ASP A 121 11.73 21.70 -7.89
N GLU A 122 10.72 22.49 -8.24
CA GLU A 122 10.92 23.86 -8.71
C GLU A 122 11.21 24.78 -7.51
N TYR A 123 12.27 24.48 -6.76
CA TYR A 123 12.98 25.50 -6.02
C TYR A 123 14.19 25.92 -6.86
N LYS A 124 13.91 26.72 -7.89
CA LYS A 124 14.96 27.60 -8.43
C LYS A 124 15.35 28.53 -7.29
N SER A 125 16.51 28.27 -6.70
CA SER A 125 17.24 29.26 -5.93
C SER A 125 17.38 30.50 -6.81
N GLY A 126 16.60 31.53 -6.48
CA GLY A 126 16.81 32.87 -6.98
C GLY A 126 18.10 33.41 -6.37
N ASP A 127 19.23 32.95 -6.89
CA ASP A 127 20.46 33.71 -6.83
C ASP A 127 20.36 34.80 -7.91
N SER A 128 20.06 36.02 -7.47
CA SER A 128 20.34 37.22 -8.23
C SER A 128 20.70 38.34 -7.26
N THR A 129 21.99 38.38 -6.91
CA THR A 129 22.84 39.58 -7.03
C THR A 129 22.10 40.91 -6.93
N TRP A 130 22.14 41.55 -5.75
CA TRP A 130 21.89 42.99 -5.64
C TRP A 130 23.17 43.74 -6.02
N GLN A 131 23.16 44.37 -7.19
CA GLN A 131 23.88 45.61 -7.46
C GLN A 131 22.87 46.69 -7.82
#